data_AF-A0A351WJ23-F1
#
_entry.id   AF-A0A351WJ23-F1
#
_cell.length_a   1.000
_cell.length_b   1.000
_cell.length_c   1.000
_cell.angle_alpha   90.00
_cell.angle_beta   90.00
_cell.angle_gamma   90.00
#
_symmetry.space_group_name_H-M   'P 1'
#
loop_
_entity.id
_entity.type
_entity.pdbx_description
1 polymer ?
#
loop_
_entity_poly.entity_id
_entity_poly.type
_entity_poly.pdbx_seq_one_letter_code
_entity_poly.pdbx_strand_id
1 'polypeptide(L)'
;MKKIVLTILALLPLSLLICGCEVGSGDDFVRTVDVDFSGRYDATSEADSQFVSPANSGKRVTSLNLRQTGDQLEAIDNNSLVFSGSIGNISDATASFILEGVTTANQPVTINGTLTGEGTTAVMSGTWVEPGLFAYINGDATINPIPTNPTLSVSGSASMSVNSSQTLTAAGGTGNYQWSLSSTIGTLNPNTGASVTYAATQTGSQTVTVNDGNTSATLTITQGGSTTNSLSVSPSSATVNADGSQVFTASNGSGGYTWSLNNGDKGKLSSANSNPTTYTRLAAGDNTITVTDSSGNSKTASIFQP
;
A
#
# COMPACT_ATOMS: atom_id res chain seq x y z
N MET A 1 92.69 -51.42 -21.59
CA MET A 1 92.42 -50.04 -22.08
C MET A 1 91.45 -49.41 -21.07
N LYS A 2 91.93 -48.83 -19.97
CA LYS A 2 92.06 -47.38 -19.66
C LYS A 2 90.85 -46.48 -20.02
N LYS A 3 90.14 -46.04 -18.94
CA LYS A 3 89.39 -44.78 -18.67
C LYS A 3 88.30 -44.38 -19.69
N ILE A 4 87.11 -43.92 -19.29
CA ILE A 4 86.82 -42.61 -18.68
C ILE A 4 85.41 -42.62 -18.03
N VAL A 5 85.31 -41.97 -16.86
CA VAL A 5 84.08 -41.54 -16.16
C VAL A 5 83.69 -40.16 -16.70
N LEU A 6 82.39 -39.87 -16.93
CA LEU A 6 81.89 -38.49 -16.83
C LEU A 6 80.38 -38.37 -16.59
N THR A 7 80.06 -37.61 -15.54
CA THR A 7 78.78 -37.14 -15.00
C THR A 7 78.14 -36.04 -15.86
N ILE A 8 76.82 -36.05 -16.08
CA ILE A 8 75.98 -34.88 -16.48
C ILE A 8 74.56 -35.11 -15.90
N LEU A 9 74.19 -34.45 -14.79
CA LEU A 9 73.51 -33.14 -14.65
C LEU A 9 71.98 -33.20 -14.84
N ALA A 10 71.27 -32.76 -13.80
CA ALA A 10 69.83 -32.77 -13.62
C ALA A 10 69.05 -31.87 -14.59
N LEU A 11 67.80 -32.25 -14.90
CA LEU A 11 66.74 -31.32 -15.28
C LEU A 11 65.37 -31.91 -14.88
N LEU A 12 64.67 -31.25 -13.95
CA LEU A 12 63.27 -31.51 -13.59
C LEU A 12 62.37 -31.32 -14.82
N PRO A 13 61.36 -32.17 -15.07
CA PRO A 13 60.25 -31.78 -15.91
C PRO A 13 59.35 -30.80 -15.14
N LEU A 14 59.40 -29.54 -15.56
CA LEU A 14 58.46 -28.48 -15.23
C LEU A 14 57.06 -28.92 -15.68
N SER A 15 56.24 -29.40 -14.74
CA SER A 15 54.82 -29.69 -14.97
C SER A 15 54.09 -28.38 -15.24
N LEU A 16 53.93 -28.05 -16.52
CA LEU A 16 53.03 -27.00 -17.00
C LEU A 16 51.61 -27.39 -16.58
N LEU A 17 51.12 -26.80 -15.50
CA LEU A 17 49.70 -26.76 -15.17
C LEU A 17 49.06 -25.93 -16.30
N ILE A 18 48.53 -26.60 -17.31
CA ILE A 18 47.58 -25.98 -18.23
C ILE A 18 46.35 -25.75 -17.36
N CYS A 19 46.24 -24.53 -16.84
CA CYS A 19 44.99 -23.99 -16.35
C CYS A 19 44.04 -24.05 -17.54
N GLY A 20 43.28 -25.13 -17.62
CA GLY A 20 42.06 -25.15 -18.40
C GLY A 20 41.18 -24.10 -17.77
N CYS A 21 41.23 -22.88 -18.30
CA CYS A 21 40.12 -21.97 -18.17
C CYS A 21 38.94 -22.72 -18.78
N GLU A 22 38.14 -23.35 -17.94
CA GLU A 22 36.77 -23.69 -18.25
C GLU A 22 36.13 -22.34 -18.58
N VAL A 23 36.07 -22.03 -19.87
CA VAL A 23 35.24 -20.94 -20.37
C VAL A 23 33.83 -21.45 -20.15
N GLY A 24 33.32 -21.22 -18.94
CA GLY A 24 31.92 -21.41 -18.61
C GLY A 24 31.12 -20.75 -19.72
N SER A 25 30.26 -21.55 -20.34
CA SER A 25 29.31 -21.12 -21.35
C SER A 25 28.72 -19.79 -20.93
N GLY A 26 28.74 -18.79 -21.82
CA GLY A 26 28.03 -17.54 -21.57
C GLY A 26 26.59 -17.87 -21.26
N ASP A 27 26.15 -17.60 -20.04
CA ASP A 27 24.74 -17.63 -19.67
C ASP A 27 24.02 -16.70 -20.66
N ASP A 28 23.06 -17.24 -21.42
CA ASP A 28 22.09 -16.42 -22.13
C ASP A 28 21.27 -15.68 -21.06
N PHE A 29 21.67 -14.44 -20.75
CA PHE A 29 20.99 -13.61 -19.76
C PHE A 29 19.59 -13.26 -20.26
N VAL A 30 18.59 -14.04 -19.87
CA VAL A 30 17.18 -13.67 -20.00
C VAL A 30 16.92 -12.48 -19.08
N ARG A 31 16.46 -11.36 -19.64
CA ARG A 31 16.08 -10.19 -18.83
C ARG A 31 14.73 -10.46 -18.18
N THR A 32 14.65 -10.37 -16.86
CA THR A 32 13.36 -10.41 -16.16
C THR A 32 12.54 -9.17 -16.49
N VAL A 33 11.25 -9.37 -16.76
CA VAL A 33 10.26 -8.31 -16.98
C VAL A 33 9.01 -8.59 -16.15
N ASP A 34 8.37 -7.55 -15.64
CA ASP A 34 7.24 -7.67 -14.71
C ASP A 34 5.87 -7.76 -15.42
N VAL A 35 5.87 -8.20 -16.69
CA VAL A 35 4.67 -8.39 -17.53
C VAL A 35 4.73 -9.76 -18.20
N ASP A 36 3.58 -10.37 -18.43
CA ASP A 36 3.45 -11.64 -19.16
C ASP A 36 2.37 -11.52 -20.23
N PHE A 37 2.79 -11.44 -21.49
CA PHE A 37 1.91 -11.37 -22.66
C PHE A 37 1.66 -12.77 -23.27
N SER A 38 1.99 -13.86 -22.56
CA SER A 38 1.73 -15.21 -23.06
C SER A 38 0.23 -15.43 -23.26
N GLY A 39 -0.14 -15.88 -24.45
CA GLY A 39 -1.53 -16.09 -24.82
C GLY A 39 -1.69 -16.41 -26.30
N ARG A 40 -2.90 -16.88 -26.65
CA ARG A 40 -3.30 -17.08 -28.03
C ARG A 40 -3.93 -15.79 -28.55
N TYR A 41 -3.26 -15.16 -29.49
CA TYR A 41 -3.76 -13.99 -30.22
C TYR A 41 -4.50 -14.47 -31.46
N ASP A 42 -5.79 -14.14 -31.55
CA ASP A 42 -6.62 -14.37 -32.74
C ASP A 42 -6.98 -13.01 -33.37
N ALA A 43 -7.46 -12.99 -34.62
CA ALA A 43 -7.89 -11.75 -35.27
C ALA A 43 -8.92 -11.00 -34.41
N THR A 44 -8.86 -9.66 -34.41
CA THR A 44 -9.71 -8.84 -33.53
C THR A 44 -11.20 -9.12 -33.74
N SER A 45 -12.03 -8.90 -32.73
CA SER A 45 -13.47 -9.27 -32.79
C SER A 45 -14.34 -8.47 -33.80
N GLU A 46 -13.74 -7.63 -34.65
CA GLU A 46 -14.43 -6.83 -35.66
C GLU A 46 -14.80 -7.67 -36.90
N ALA A 47 -15.93 -7.32 -37.54
CA ALA A 47 -16.33 -7.97 -38.79
C ALA A 47 -15.27 -7.74 -39.89
N ASP A 48 -14.90 -8.82 -40.59
CA ASP A 48 -13.85 -8.87 -41.63
C ASP A 48 -12.41 -8.61 -41.16
N SER A 49 -12.15 -8.60 -39.84
CA SER A 49 -10.78 -8.52 -39.32
C SER A 49 -9.95 -9.72 -39.79
N GLN A 50 -8.69 -9.46 -40.12
CA GLN A 50 -7.70 -10.49 -40.42
C GLN A 50 -6.51 -10.26 -39.52
N PHE A 51 -5.97 -11.35 -38.97
CA PHE A 51 -4.81 -11.28 -38.10
C PHE A 51 -3.60 -10.70 -38.84
N VAL A 52 -3.43 -11.01 -40.13
CA VAL A 52 -2.49 -10.34 -41.04
C VAL A 52 -3.24 -9.77 -42.24
N SER A 53 -3.12 -8.46 -42.50
CA SER A 53 -3.82 -7.78 -43.59
C SER A 53 -2.98 -6.68 -44.26
N PRO A 54 -2.81 -6.67 -45.60
CA PRO A 54 -3.28 -7.67 -46.55
C PRO A 54 -2.64 -9.05 -46.34
N ALA A 55 -3.14 -10.07 -47.05
CA ALA A 55 -2.68 -11.45 -46.87
C ALA A 55 -1.17 -11.59 -47.09
N ASN A 56 -0.52 -12.34 -46.19
CA ASN A 56 0.89 -12.72 -46.26
C ASN A 56 1.21 -13.63 -47.47
N SER A 57 2.49 -13.86 -47.77
CA SER A 57 2.85 -14.92 -48.69
C SER A 57 2.55 -16.30 -48.09
N GLY A 58 1.99 -17.20 -48.89
CA GLY A 58 1.66 -18.56 -48.44
C GLY A 58 0.26 -18.72 -47.86
N LYS A 59 0.11 -19.63 -46.90
CA LYS A 59 -1.16 -19.87 -46.21
C LYS A 59 -1.45 -18.73 -45.25
N ARG A 60 -2.74 -18.38 -45.12
CA ARG A 60 -3.20 -17.32 -44.23
C ARG A 60 -2.77 -17.61 -42.78
N VAL A 61 -2.26 -16.57 -42.14
CA VAL A 61 -2.04 -16.54 -40.70
C VAL A 61 -3.26 -15.90 -40.03
N THR A 62 -3.91 -16.64 -39.15
CA THR A 62 -5.14 -16.23 -38.44
C THR A 62 -4.96 -16.13 -36.94
N SER A 63 -3.85 -16.67 -36.40
CA SER A 63 -3.56 -16.61 -34.97
C SER A 63 -2.08 -16.84 -34.70
N LEU A 64 -1.58 -16.31 -33.58
CA LEU A 64 -0.27 -16.62 -33.00
C LEU A 64 -0.44 -17.05 -31.54
N ASN A 65 0.06 -18.23 -31.18
CA ASN A 65 0.19 -18.63 -29.79
C ASN A 65 1.55 -18.18 -29.27
N LEU A 66 1.57 -17.11 -28.47
CA LEU A 66 2.77 -16.48 -27.94
C LEU A 66 3.11 -17.05 -26.56
N ARG A 67 4.37 -17.42 -26.38
CA ARG A 67 4.96 -17.81 -25.09
C ARG A 67 6.11 -16.87 -24.78
N GLN A 68 6.12 -16.34 -23.56
CA GLN A 68 7.14 -15.44 -23.06
C GLN A 68 7.99 -16.11 -21.98
N THR A 69 9.28 -15.80 -21.94
CA THR A 69 10.18 -16.15 -20.83
C THR A 69 11.12 -14.98 -20.59
N GLY A 70 10.84 -14.20 -19.55
CA GLY A 70 11.48 -12.89 -19.38
C GLY A 70 11.19 -12.00 -20.58
N ASP A 71 12.22 -11.50 -21.25
CA ASP A 71 12.10 -10.72 -22.47
C ASP A 71 12.12 -11.56 -23.76
N GLN A 72 12.34 -12.86 -23.70
CA GLN A 72 12.32 -13.71 -24.89
C GLN A 72 10.90 -14.11 -25.27
N LEU A 73 10.66 -14.19 -26.59
CA LEU A 73 9.37 -14.57 -27.17
C LEU A 73 9.54 -15.74 -28.13
N GLU A 74 8.62 -16.68 -28.04
CA GLU A 74 8.40 -17.75 -29.02
C GLU A 74 6.92 -17.73 -29.40
N ALA A 75 6.60 -17.66 -30.69
CA ALA A 75 5.23 -17.73 -31.18
C ALA A 75 5.07 -18.87 -32.17
N ILE A 76 3.90 -19.53 -32.16
CA ILE A 76 3.55 -20.56 -33.13
C ILE A 76 2.26 -20.15 -33.84
N ASP A 77 2.28 -20.10 -35.17
CA ASP A 77 1.10 -19.75 -35.95
C ASP A 77 0.13 -20.94 -36.17
N ASN A 78 -1.03 -20.66 -36.77
CA ASN A 78 -2.01 -21.69 -37.15
C ASN A 78 -1.52 -22.65 -38.27
N ASN A 79 -0.37 -22.37 -38.89
CA ASN A 79 0.28 -23.24 -39.88
C ASN A 79 1.46 -24.04 -39.26
N SER A 80 1.64 -23.98 -37.94
CA SER A 80 2.72 -24.64 -37.18
C SER A 80 4.13 -24.11 -37.47
N LEU A 81 4.24 -22.87 -37.94
CA LEU A 81 5.51 -22.18 -38.11
C LEU A 81 5.88 -21.44 -36.82
N VAL A 82 7.15 -21.54 -36.45
CA VAL A 82 7.71 -20.92 -35.24
C VAL A 82 8.30 -19.56 -35.59
N PHE A 83 8.04 -18.60 -34.72
CA PHE A 83 8.64 -17.28 -34.72
C PHE A 83 9.36 -17.08 -33.38
N SER A 84 10.54 -16.47 -33.43
CA SER A 84 11.34 -16.19 -32.24
C SER A 84 11.70 -14.72 -32.18
N GLY A 85 11.80 -14.15 -30.99
CA GLY A 85 12.25 -12.78 -30.84
C GLY A 85 12.22 -12.31 -29.40
N SER A 86 11.95 -11.03 -29.19
CA SER A 86 12.07 -10.43 -27.86
C SER A 86 11.15 -9.23 -27.65
N ILE A 87 10.85 -8.97 -26.38
CA ILE A 87 10.28 -7.73 -25.87
C ILE A 87 11.39 -6.68 -25.73
N GLY A 88 11.11 -5.47 -26.20
CA GLY A 88 11.97 -4.29 -26.08
C GLY A 88 11.61 -3.41 -24.88
N ASN A 89 11.32 -2.13 -25.15
CA ASN A 89 10.94 -1.16 -24.13
C ASN A 89 9.56 -1.48 -23.55
N ILE A 90 9.42 -1.30 -22.23
CA ILE A 90 8.17 -1.50 -21.49
C ILE A 90 7.83 -0.18 -20.80
N SER A 91 6.59 0.26 -20.94
CA SER A 91 6.00 1.38 -20.19
C SER A 91 4.62 0.93 -19.73
N ASP A 92 4.44 0.85 -18.42
CA ASP A 92 3.24 0.29 -17.79
C ASP A 92 2.90 -1.09 -18.38
N ALA A 93 1.69 -1.24 -18.95
CA ALA A 93 1.21 -2.46 -19.56
C ALA A 93 1.43 -2.53 -21.08
N THR A 94 2.30 -1.66 -21.64
CA THR A 94 2.62 -1.65 -23.08
C THR A 94 4.09 -1.97 -23.30
N ALA A 95 4.37 -2.88 -24.22
CA ALA A 95 5.72 -3.29 -24.57
C ALA A 95 5.93 -3.34 -26.08
N SER A 96 7.05 -2.82 -26.57
CA SER A 96 7.46 -3.08 -27.96
C SER A 96 7.93 -4.53 -28.11
N PHE A 97 7.73 -5.15 -29.26
CA PHE A 97 8.28 -6.48 -29.54
C PHE A 97 8.79 -6.62 -30.97
N ILE A 98 9.64 -7.62 -31.17
CA ILE A 98 10.06 -8.12 -32.48
C ILE A 98 9.91 -9.64 -32.47
N LEU A 99 9.42 -10.20 -33.59
CA LEU A 99 9.44 -11.65 -33.88
C LEU A 99 10.00 -11.87 -35.28
N GLU A 100 10.75 -12.95 -35.47
CA GLU A 100 11.32 -13.35 -36.76
C GLU A 100 10.94 -14.79 -37.07
N GLY A 101 10.63 -15.08 -38.32
CA GLY A 101 10.24 -16.41 -38.77
C GLY A 101 10.19 -16.51 -40.29
N VAL A 102 9.41 -17.47 -40.79
CA VAL A 102 9.18 -17.66 -42.22
C VAL A 102 7.72 -17.91 -42.50
N THR A 103 7.27 -17.67 -43.73
CA THR A 103 5.96 -18.11 -44.21
C THR A 103 5.98 -19.54 -44.75
N THR A 104 4.81 -20.12 -45.02
CA THR A 104 4.74 -21.43 -45.72
C THR A 104 5.25 -21.37 -47.17
N ALA A 105 5.45 -20.18 -47.72
CA ALA A 105 6.11 -19.96 -49.02
C ALA A 105 7.63 -19.73 -48.86
N ASN A 106 8.18 -19.97 -47.66
CA ASN A 106 9.58 -19.83 -47.31
C ASN A 106 10.12 -18.40 -47.50
N GLN A 107 9.26 -17.39 -47.34
CA GLN A 107 9.69 -15.99 -47.28
C GLN A 107 10.07 -15.64 -45.84
N PRO A 108 11.21 -14.98 -45.59
CA PRO A 108 11.54 -14.48 -44.27
C PRO A 108 10.54 -13.41 -43.84
N VAL A 109 10.18 -13.43 -42.56
CA VAL A 109 9.23 -12.50 -41.95
C VAL A 109 9.89 -11.83 -40.75
N THR A 110 9.78 -10.51 -40.68
CA THR A 110 9.96 -9.75 -39.43
C THR A 110 8.64 -9.15 -39.03
N ILE A 111 8.24 -9.35 -37.78
CA ILE A 111 7.09 -8.73 -37.16
C ILE A 111 7.59 -7.75 -36.11
N ASN A 112 7.17 -6.50 -36.17
CA ASN A 112 7.48 -5.51 -35.16
C ASN A 112 6.23 -4.73 -34.73
N GLY A 113 6.11 -4.44 -33.44
CA GLY A 113 4.89 -3.84 -32.95
C GLY A 113 4.86 -3.61 -31.45
N THR A 114 3.64 -3.52 -30.92
CA THR A 114 3.33 -3.35 -29.51
C THR A 114 2.41 -4.46 -29.00
N LEU A 115 2.70 -4.93 -27.79
CA LEU A 115 1.80 -5.71 -26.96
C LEU A 115 1.26 -4.78 -25.88
N THR A 116 -0.06 -4.65 -25.80
CA THR A 116 -0.73 -3.80 -24.80
C THR A 116 -1.68 -4.65 -24.00
N GLY A 117 -1.52 -4.69 -22.68
CA GLY A 117 -2.33 -5.51 -21.78
C GLY A 117 -3.23 -4.66 -20.88
N GLU A 118 -4.41 -5.19 -20.56
CA GLU A 118 -5.33 -4.60 -19.59
C GLU A 118 -6.06 -5.74 -18.87
N GLY A 119 -5.87 -5.84 -17.55
CA GLY A 119 -6.40 -6.95 -16.77
C GLY A 119 -5.94 -8.29 -17.35
N THR A 120 -6.88 -9.11 -17.83
CA THR A 120 -6.63 -10.43 -18.46
C THR A 120 -6.66 -10.40 -19.98
N THR A 121 -6.72 -9.23 -20.60
CA THR A 121 -6.76 -9.08 -22.05
C THR A 121 -5.49 -8.45 -22.57
N ALA A 122 -5.10 -8.79 -23.80
CA ALA A 122 -4.02 -8.12 -24.49
C ALA A 122 -4.31 -7.94 -25.98
N VAL A 123 -3.75 -6.88 -26.55
CA VAL A 123 -3.78 -6.56 -27.97
C VAL A 123 -2.36 -6.62 -28.50
N MET A 124 -2.17 -7.33 -29.61
CA MET A 124 -0.96 -7.32 -30.42
C MET A 124 -1.24 -6.51 -31.67
N SER A 125 -0.50 -5.41 -31.86
CA SER A 125 -0.59 -4.58 -33.06
C SER A 125 0.79 -4.31 -33.63
N GLY A 126 0.94 -4.34 -34.95
CA GLY A 126 2.24 -4.18 -35.57
C GLY A 126 2.26 -4.28 -37.08
N THR A 127 3.46 -4.41 -37.63
CA THR A 127 3.69 -4.63 -39.06
C THR A 127 4.29 -6.01 -39.26
N TRP A 128 3.74 -6.73 -40.24
CA TRP A 128 4.28 -7.94 -40.83
C TRP A 128 5.08 -7.58 -42.08
N VAL A 129 6.37 -7.90 -42.10
CA VAL A 129 7.29 -7.50 -43.16
C VAL A 129 7.87 -8.74 -43.83
N GLU A 130 7.64 -8.85 -45.13
CA GLU A 130 8.25 -9.82 -46.04
C GLU A 130 9.03 -9.08 -47.15
N PRO A 131 9.91 -9.76 -47.91
CA PRO A 131 10.50 -9.19 -49.11
C PRO A 131 9.44 -8.72 -50.12
N GLY A 132 9.26 -7.40 -50.22
CA GLY A 132 8.32 -6.78 -51.16
C GLY A 132 6.84 -6.80 -50.74
N LEU A 133 6.53 -7.20 -49.49
CA LEU A 133 5.17 -7.18 -48.95
C LEU A 133 5.19 -6.62 -47.52
N PHE A 134 4.29 -5.66 -47.27
CA PHE A 134 4.03 -5.08 -45.96
C PHE A 134 2.56 -5.29 -45.61
N ALA A 135 2.30 -5.81 -44.42
CA ALA A 135 0.97 -5.99 -43.88
C ALA A 135 0.90 -5.53 -42.43
N TYR A 136 -0.31 -5.29 -41.94
CA TYR A 136 -0.57 -5.02 -40.54
C TYR A 136 -0.91 -6.32 -39.83
N ILE A 137 -0.55 -6.39 -38.56
CA ILE A 137 -1.09 -7.40 -37.66
C ILE A 137 -1.93 -6.75 -36.57
N ASN A 138 -3.06 -7.37 -36.27
CA ASN A 138 -3.92 -7.00 -35.16
C ASN A 138 -4.55 -8.26 -34.60
N GLY A 139 -4.37 -8.51 -33.30
CA GLY A 139 -5.05 -9.60 -32.64
C GLY A 139 -5.26 -9.37 -31.16
N ASP A 140 -6.31 -10.01 -30.66
CA ASP A 140 -6.72 -9.97 -29.26
C ASP A 140 -6.41 -11.32 -28.61
N ALA A 141 -5.99 -11.29 -27.35
CA ALA A 141 -5.71 -12.48 -26.56
C ALA A 141 -6.33 -12.36 -25.16
N THR A 142 -6.61 -13.52 -24.57
CA THR A 142 -6.69 -13.67 -23.12
C THR A 142 -5.31 -14.09 -22.63
N ILE A 143 -4.78 -13.35 -21.64
CA ILE A 143 -3.45 -13.56 -21.06
C ILE A 143 -3.56 -13.72 -19.54
N ASN A 144 -2.44 -14.06 -18.90
CA ASN A 144 -2.35 -13.93 -17.45
C ASN A 144 -2.58 -12.46 -17.03
N PRO A 145 -3.19 -12.21 -15.86
CA PRO A 145 -3.45 -10.84 -15.42
C PRO A 145 -2.16 -10.00 -15.43
N ILE A 146 -2.17 -8.88 -16.15
CA ILE A 146 -1.09 -7.89 -16.05
C ILE A 146 -1.09 -7.37 -14.61
N PRO A 147 0.06 -7.38 -13.90
CA PRO A 147 0.17 -6.78 -12.59
C PRO A 147 -0.21 -5.30 -12.67
N THR A 148 -1.35 -4.93 -12.08
CA THR A 148 -1.71 -3.53 -11.92
C THR A 148 -1.13 -3.01 -10.63
N ASN A 149 -0.53 -1.83 -10.67
CA ASN A 149 -0.27 -1.12 -9.43
C ASN A 149 -1.62 -0.66 -8.88
N PRO A 150 -2.02 -1.02 -7.65
CA PRO A 150 -3.34 -0.64 -7.15
C PRO A 150 -3.48 0.88 -7.14
N THR A 151 -4.68 1.42 -7.33
CA THR A 151 -4.88 2.87 -7.24
C THR A 151 -4.56 3.38 -5.83
N LEU A 152 -3.86 4.51 -5.74
CA LEU A 152 -3.57 5.13 -4.45
C LEU A 152 -4.87 5.51 -3.74
N SER A 153 -4.99 5.11 -2.48
CA SER A 153 -6.15 5.38 -1.65
C SER A 153 -5.73 5.73 -0.22
N VAL A 154 -6.61 6.44 0.49
CA VAL A 154 -6.45 6.78 1.91
C VAL A 154 -7.70 6.36 2.67
N SER A 155 -7.51 5.79 3.85
CA SER A 155 -8.58 5.34 4.75
C SER A 155 -8.43 5.94 6.14
N GLY A 156 -9.59 6.25 6.75
CA GLY A 156 -9.72 6.89 8.06
C GLY A 156 -11.17 7.33 8.30
N SER A 157 -11.48 7.75 9.52
CA SER A 157 -12.78 8.32 9.86
C SER A 157 -12.89 9.75 9.31
N ALA A 158 -13.98 10.02 8.58
CA ALA A 158 -14.26 11.34 8.00
C ALA A 158 -14.78 12.37 9.03
N SER A 159 -14.96 11.97 10.30
CA SER A 159 -15.34 12.86 11.39
C SER A 159 -14.64 12.48 12.68
N MET A 160 -14.37 13.48 13.52
CA MET A 160 -13.76 13.27 14.84
C MET A 160 -13.99 14.45 15.78
N SER A 161 -13.80 14.21 17.09
CA SER A 161 -13.81 15.26 18.10
C SER A 161 -12.46 15.97 18.20
N VAL A 162 -12.49 17.25 18.60
CA VAL A 162 -11.26 17.99 18.92
C VAL A 162 -10.57 17.32 20.12
N ASN A 163 -9.23 17.29 20.11
CA ASN A 163 -8.37 16.57 21.06
C ASN A 163 -8.43 15.04 20.98
N SER A 164 -9.05 14.48 19.93
CA SER A 164 -8.95 13.06 19.60
C SER A 164 -7.87 12.81 18.54
N SER A 165 -7.46 11.55 18.39
CA SER A 165 -6.56 11.11 17.32
C SER A 165 -7.09 9.87 16.62
N GLN A 166 -6.65 9.65 15.39
CA GLN A 166 -6.95 8.46 14.61
C GLN A 166 -5.76 8.07 13.74
N THR A 167 -5.68 6.79 13.40
CA THR A 167 -4.74 6.28 12.41
C THR A 167 -5.32 6.44 11.01
N LEU A 168 -4.53 7.01 10.10
CA LEU A 168 -4.83 7.07 8.68
C LEU A 168 -3.91 6.09 7.95
N THR A 169 -4.46 5.34 6.99
CA THR A 169 -3.71 4.32 6.24
C THR A 169 -3.80 4.59 4.74
N ALA A 170 -2.66 4.55 4.07
CA ALA A 170 -2.56 4.59 2.61
C ALA A 170 -2.34 3.19 2.03
N ALA A 171 -2.91 2.94 0.86
CA ALA A 171 -2.77 1.68 0.13
C ALA A 171 -2.73 1.94 -1.38
N GLY A 172 -2.12 1.02 -2.13
CA GLY A 172 -1.90 1.17 -3.58
C GLY A 172 -0.82 2.19 -3.91
N GLY A 173 -0.69 2.56 -5.17
CA GLY A 173 0.38 3.43 -5.64
C GLY A 173 1.76 2.78 -5.49
N THR A 174 2.82 3.57 -5.60
CA THR A 174 4.22 3.09 -5.60
C THR A 174 4.73 2.66 -4.21
N GLY A 175 3.96 2.91 -3.14
CA GLY A 175 4.36 2.64 -1.76
C GLY A 175 5.18 3.76 -1.07
N ASN A 176 5.69 4.74 -1.82
CA ASN A 176 6.51 5.84 -1.28
C ASN A 176 5.66 7.01 -0.77
N TYR A 177 4.92 6.79 0.32
CA TYR A 177 3.90 7.72 0.78
C TYR A 177 4.43 8.93 1.57
N GLN A 178 3.97 10.12 1.16
CA GLN A 178 4.17 11.42 1.80
C GLN A 178 2.82 12.05 2.13
N TRP A 179 2.65 12.50 3.37
CA TRP A 179 1.37 13.03 3.87
C TRP A 179 1.43 14.53 4.14
N SER A 180 0.34 15.23 3.85
CA SER A 180 0.21 16.67 4.08
C SER A 180 -1.19 17.06 4.55
N LEU A 181 -1.27 18.23 5.18
CA LEU A 181 -2.50 18.84 5.67
C LEU A 181 -2.74 20.16 4.93
N SER A 182 -3.99 20.42 4.56
CA SER A 182 -4.41 21.71 4.00
C SER A 182 -4.39 22.90 4.97
N SER A 183 -4.27 22.66 6.29
CA SER A 183 -4.26 23.73 7.31
C SER A 183 -3.63 23.28 8.63
N THR A 184 -3.62 24.15 9.65
CA THR A 184 -2.97 23.92 10.96
C THR A 184 -3.95 23.54 12.09
N ILE A 185 -5.18 23.10 11.75
CA ILE A 185 -6.20 22.67 12.73
C ILE A 185 -6.02 21.23 13.24
N GLY A 186 -4.92 20.58 12.83
CA GLY A 186 -4.49 19.28 13.31
C GLY A 186 -3.01 19.05 13.03
N THR A 187 -2.51 17.87 13.42
CA THR A 187 -1.11 17.46 13.24
C THR A 187 -1.01 16.02 12.75
N LEU A 188 0.10 15.71 12.06
CA LEU A 188 0.46 14.35 11.64
C LEU A 188 1.74 13.90 12.35
N ASN A 189 1.78 12.64 12.77
CA ASN A 189 2.98 12.01 13.29
C ASN A 189 2.99 10.49 12.98
N PRO A 190 3.94 9.98 12.18
CA PRO A 190 4.85 10.71 11.29
C PRO A 190 4.09 11.35 10.11
N ASN A 191 4.81 11.97 9.16
CA ASN A 191 4.27 12.46 7.88
C ASN A 191 4.66 11.60 6.67
N THR A 192 5.20 10.39 6.91
CA THR A 192 5.64 9.44 5.88
C THR A 192 5.25 8.01 6.25
N GLY A 193 5.21 7.13 5.25
CA GLY A 193 4.90 5.71 5.42
C GLY A 193 3.43 5.37 5.23
N ALA A 194 3.12 4.07 5.24
CA ALA A 194 1.77 3.55 4.95
C ALA A 194 0.72 3.90 6.01
N SER A 195 1.16 4.22 7.23
CA SER A 195 0.27 4.53 8.35
C SER A 195 0.82 5.73 9.12
N VAL A 196 -0.04 6.72 9.37
CA VAL A 196 0.27 7.93 10.13
C VAL A 196 -0.80 8.19 11.18
N THR A 197 -0.44 8.87 12.28
CA THR A 197 -1.44 9.32 13.27
C THR A 197 -1.82 10.76 12.98
N TYR A 198 -3.12 11.01 12.81
CA TYR A 198 -3.70 12.35 12.75
C TYR A 198 -4.32 12.74 14.09
N ALA A 199 -3.98 13.91 14.61
CA ALA A 199 -4.55 14.45 15.85
C ALA A 199 -5.23 15.81 15.60
N ALA A 200 -6.50 15.93 16.01
CA ALA A 200 -7.29 17.16 15.87
C ALA A 200 -6.98 18.14 16.99
N THR A 201 -6.64 19.39 16.65
CA THR A 201 -6.30 20.44 17.64
C THR A 201 -7.31 21.58 17.66
N GLN A 202 -8.05 21.80 16.56
CA GLN A 202 -9.05 22.85 16.44
C GLN A 202 -10.29 22.36 15.68
N THR A 203 -11.42 23.05 15.84
CA THR A 203 -12.63 22.76 15.07
C THR A 203 -12.48 23.19 13.62
N GLY A 204 -13.05 22.43 12.68
CA GLY A 204 -13.05 22.78 11.27
C GLY A 204 -12.97 21.57 10.35
N SER A 205 -12.88 21.82 9.05
CA SER A 205 -12.71 20.78 8.03
C SER A 205 -11.25 20.70 7.61
N GLN A 206 -10.60 19.55 7.81
CA GLN A 206 -9.22 19.30 7.41
C GLN A 206 -9.18 18.33 6.24
N THR A 207 -8.54 18.72 5.14
CA THR A 207 -8.21 17.78 4.07
C THR A 207 -6.82 17.22 4.29
N VAL A 208 -6.72 15.90 4.37
CA VAL A 208 -5.46 15.16 4.41
C VAL A 208 -5.18 14.62 3.02
N THR A 209 -3.97 14.81 2.53
CA THR A 209 -3.53 14.33 1.22
C THR A 209 -2.35 13.37 1.40
N VAL A 210 -2.40 12.22 0.75
CA VAL A 210 -1.25 11.31 0.57
C VAL A 210 -0.81 11.34 -0.89
N ASN A 211 0.49 11.41 -1.12
CA ASN A 211 1.14 11.38 -2.43
C ASN A 211 2.19 10.26 -2.45
N ASP A 212 2.30 9.53 -3.56
CA ASP A 212 3.25 8.42 -3.74
C ASP A 212 4.38 8.74 -4.76
N GLY A 213 4.55 10.01 -5.12
CA GLY A 213 5.45 10.50 -6.16
C GLY A 213 4.82 10.59 -7.55
N ASN A 214 3.77 9.81 -7.84
CA ASN A 214 3.12 9.76 -9.16
C ASN A 214 1.67 10.28 -9.12
N THR A 215 0.94 9.93 -8.07
CA THR A 215 -0.49 10.19 -7.88
C THR A 215 -0.77 10.72 -6.48
N SER A 216 -2.00 11.17 -6.23
CA SER A 216 -2.43 11.65 -4.91
C SER A 216 -3.84 11.20 -4.58
N ALA A 217 -4.10 10.93 -3.30
CA ALA A 217 -5.42 10.63 -2.76
C ALA A 217 -5.72 11.53 -1.55
N THR A 218 -6.99 11.82 -1.30
CA THR A 218 -7.40 12.76 -0.24
C THR A 218 -8.52 12.21 0.64
N LEU A 219 -8.52 12.61 1.90
CA LEU A 219 -9.59 12.37 2.88
C LEU A 219 -9.93 13.70 3.56
N THR A 220 -11.22 14.06 3.57
CA THR A 220 -11.69 15.23 4.32
C THR A 220 -12.25 14.80 5.66
N ILE A 221 -11.74 15.39 6.74
CA ILE A 221 -12.07 15.10 8.12
C ILE A 221 -12.79 16.32 8.73
N THR A 222 -14.03 16.13 9.16
CA THR A 222 -14.81 17.15 9.88
C THR A 222 -14.55 17.04 11.38
N GLN A 223 -13.98 18.08 11.98
CA GLN A 223 -13.59 18.12 13.39
C GLN A 223 -14.53 19.01 14.18
N GLY A 224 -15.28 18.41 15.10
CA GLY A 224 -16.31 19.10 15.87
C GLY A 224 -16.68 18.36 17.14
N GLY A 225 -17.20 19.10 18.12
CA GLY A 225 -17.41 18.59 19.48
C GLY A 225 -16.07 18.40 20.19
N SER A 226 -15.87 19.08 21.31
CA SER A 226 -14.73 18.78 22.18
C SER A 226 -15.15 17.63 23.09
N THR A 227 -14.40 16.53 23.10
CA THR A 227 -14.44 15.58 24.22
C THR A 227 -13.72 16.24 25.39
N THR A 228 -14.27 17.31 25.94
CA THR A 228 -13.81 17.77 27.25
C THR A 228 -14.17 16.64 28.21
N ASN A 229 -13.16 15.95 28.72
CA ASN A 229 -13.27 15.08 29.88
C ASN A 229 -13.64 15.96 31.09
N SER A 230 -14.85 16.53 31.11
CA SER A 230 -15.27 17.53 32.08
C SER A 230 -15.62 16.84 33.40
N LEU A 231 -15.00 17.29 34.48
CA LEU A 231 -15.23 16.77 35.84
C LEU A 231 -16.73 16.61 36.12
N SER A 232 -17.09 15.48 36.74
CA SER A 232 -18.46 15.14 37.15
C SER A 232 -18.47 14.50 38.54
N VAL A 233 -19.59 14.63 39.26
CA VAL A 233 -19.85 13.99 40.56
C VAL A 233 -21.16 13.19 40.51
N SER A 234 -21.14 11.97 41.06
CA SER A 234 -22.32 11.10 41.14
C SER A 234 -22.52 10.53 42.56
N PRO A 235 -23.75 10.54 43.10
CA PRO A 235 -24.92 11.20 42.52
C PRO A 235 -24.76 12.73 42.54
N SER A 236 -25.46 13.45 41.65
CA SER A 236 -25.46 14.93 41.67
C SER A 236 -26.29 15.51 42.81
N SER A 237 -27.18 14.71 43.39
CA SER A 237 -27.87 15.00 44.64
C SER A 237 -28.27 13.73 45.40
N ALA A 238 -28.45 13.85 46.71
CA ALA A 238 -28.94 12.74 47.54
C ALA A 238 -29.75 13.26 48.74
N THR A 239 -30.70 12.45 49.21
CA THR A 239 -31.40 12.69 50.49
C THR A 239 -30.80 11.81 51.58
N VAL A 240 -30.40 12.42 52.70
CA VAL A 240 -29.75 11.73 53.82
C VAL A 240 -30.56 11.94 55.11
N ASN A 241 -31.28 10.90 55.52
CA ASN A 241 -32.08 10.88 56.76
C ASN A 241 -31.20 10.88 58.03
N ALA A 242 -31.81 10.99 59.20
CA ALA A 242 -31.10 11.03 60.48
C ALA A 242 -30.14 9.83 60.60
N ASP A 243 -28.93 10.09 61.07
CA ASP A 243 -27.82 9.13 61.17
C ASP A 243 -27.36 8.47 59.85
N GLY A 244 -27.88 8.93 58.70
CA GLY A 244 -27.56 8.40 57.38
C GLY A 244 -26.20 8.84 56.82
N SER A 245 -25.73 8.10 55.81
CA SER A 245 -24.54 8.44 55.02
C SER A 245 -24.76 8.17 53.53
N GLN A 246 -24.03 8.90 52.67
CA GLN A 246 -24.07 8.77 51.21
C GLN A 246 -22.66 8.79 50.62
N VAL A 247 -22.40 7.90 49.67
CA VAL A 247 -21.14 7.87 48.91
C VAL A 247 -21.26 8.75 47.66
N PHE A 248 -20.25 9.58 47.41
CA PHE A 248 -20.11 10.38 46.20
C PHE A 248 -18.81 10.01 45.48
N THR A 249 -18.90 9.87 44.16
CA THR A 249 -17.78 9.50 43.30
C THR A 249 -17.57 10.60 42.28
N ALA A 250 -16.32 11.06 42.14
CA ALA A 250 -15.90 11.93 41.06
C ALA A 250 -15.39 11.11 39.88
N SER A 251 -15.67 11.58 38.68
CA SER A 251 -15.18 10.99 37.43
C SER A 251 -14.89 12.08 36.42
N ASN A 252 -14.10 11.75 35.39
CA ASN A 252 -13.61 12.69 34.38
C ASN A 252 -12.73 13.79 35.00
N GLY A 253 -12.31 14.79 34.23
CA GLY A 253 -11.36 15.82 34.67
C GLY A 253 -9.92 15.30 34.68
N SER A 254 -9.04 16.05 35.36
CA SER A 254 -7.60 15.79 35.38
C SER A 254 -7.13 14.79 36.45
N GLY A 255 -8.04 14.13 37.16
CA GLY A 255 -7.71 13.30 38.32
C GLY A 255 -7.29 14.13 39.54
N GLY A 256 -6.76 13.47 40.58
CA GLY A 256 -6.32 14.17 41.80
C GLY A 256 -7.46 14.93 42.50
N TYR A 257 -8.54 14.23 42.84
CA TYR A 257 -9.76 14.85 43.35
C TYR A 257 -9.63 15.27 44.81
N THR A 258 -9.97 16.53 45.08
CA THR A 258 -10.09 17.11 46.42
C THR A 258 -11.54 17.50 46.68
N TRP A 259 -12.07 17.11 47.83
CA TRP A 259 -13.45 17.38 48.24
C TRP A 259 -13.50 18.41 49.35
N SER A 260 -14.46 19.32 49.23
CA SER A 260 -14.79 20.30 50.25
C SER A 260 -16.26 20.18 50.65
N LEU A 261 -16.54 20.52 51.90
CA LEU A 261 -17.87 20.53 52.47
C LEU A 261 -18.29 21.97 52.76
N ASN A 262 -19.52 22.34 52.41
CA ASN A 262 -19.99 23.72 52.58
C ASN A 262 -20.26 24.10 54.04
N ASN A 263 -20.86 23.20 54.83
CA ASN A 263 -21.12 23.44 56.25
C ASN A 263 -20.79 22.19 57.10
N GLY A 264 -19.79 22.30 57.98
CA GLY A 264 -19.34 21.23 58.87
C GLY A 264 -20.26 20.92 60.05
N ASP A 265 -21.16 21.83 60.43
CA ASP A 265 -22.13 21.60 61.51
C ASP A 265 -23.27 20.66 61.04
N LYS A 266 -23.47 20.55 59.73
CA LYS A 266 -24.54 19.75 59.10
C LYS A 266 -24.10 18.35 58.68
N GLY A 267 -22.79 18.13 58.52
CA GLY A 267 -22.23 16.84 58.12
C GLY A 267 -20.71 16.78 58.15
N LYS A 268 -20.17 15.62 57.82
CA LYS A 268 -18.72 15.38 57.70
C LYS A 268 -18.40 14.49 56.50
N LEU A 269 -17.19 14.65 55.96
CA LEU A 269 -16.63 13.79 54.91
C LEU A 269 -15.68 12.75 55.52
N SER A 270 -15.65 11.54 54.97
CA SER A 270 -14.70 10.49 55.39
C SER A 270 -13.25 10.84 55.08
N SER A 271 -13.00 11.51 53.96
CA SER A 271 -11.70 12.05 53.57
C SER A 271 -11.87 13.14 52.51
N ALA A 272 -11.04 14.18 52.59
CA ALA A 272 -11.01 15.26 51.58
C ALA A 272 -10.23 14.87 50.32
N ASN A 273 -9.36 13.85 50.37
CA ASN A 273 -8.45 13.51 49.27
C ASN A 273 -8.65 12.07 48.76
N SER A 274 -9.86 11.53 48.90
CA SER A 274 -10.22 10.20 48.40
C SER A 274 -11.26 10.28 47.29
N ASN A 275 -11.25 9.29 46.40
CA ASN A 275 -12.34 9.09 45.45
C ASN A 275 -12.68 7.59 45.38
N PRO A 276 -13.88 7.17 45.81
CA PRO A 276 -15.00 7.99 46.30
C PRO A 276 -14.77 8.63 47.69
N THR A 277 -15.67 9.52 48.10
CA THR A 277 -15.78 10.03 49.48
C THR A 277 -17.17 9.75 50.05
N THR A 278 -17.28 9.58 51.37
CA THR A 278 -18.56 9.35 52.06
C THR A 278 -18.94 10.57 52.88
N TYR A 279 -20.15 11.08 52.66
CA TYR A 279 -20.78 12.09 53.50
C TYR A 279 -21.60 11.43 54.60
N THR A 280 -21.44 11.87 55.86
CA THR A 280 -22.28 11.47 57.00
C THR A 280 -23.00 12.69 57.55
N ARG A 281 -24.33 12.58 57.74
CA ARG A 281 -25.15 13.65 58.32
C ARG A 281 -24.85 13.83 59.81
N LEU A 282 -24.87 15.08 60.27
CA LEU A 282 -24.77 15.44 61.70
C LEU A 282 -25.97 16.24 62.22
N ALA A 283 -26.62 17.05 61.39
CA ALA A 283 -27.80 17.84 61.76
C ALA A 283 -28.80 17.95 60.61
N ALA A 284 -30.00 18.48 60.87
CA ALA A 284 -31.00 18.78 59.85
C ALA A 284 -30.64 20.03 59.03
N GLY A 285 -31.25 20.14 57.85
CA GLY A 285 -31.09 21.26 56.92
C GLY A 285 -30.01 21.02 55.87
N ASP A 286 -30.34 21.33 54.62
CA ASP A 286 -29.56 20.97 53.43
C ASP A 286 -28.11 21.46 53.44
N ASN A 287 -27.26 20.74 52.71
CA ASN A 287 -25.83 20.99 52.60
C ASN A 287 -25.34 20.68 51.17
N THR A 288 -24.08 21.00 50.88
CA THR A 288 -23.45 20.70 49.58
C THR A 288 -22.02 20.25 49.77
N ILE A 289 -21.54 19.44 48.83
CA ILE A 289 -20.13 19.07 48.70
C ILE A 289 -19.62 19.49 47.33
N THR A 290 -18.36 19.89 47.24
CA THR A 290 -17.72 20.29 45.99
C THR A 290 -16.45 19.46 45.80
N VAL A 291 -16.34 18.80 44.64
CA VAL A 291 -15.10 18.18 44.20
C VAL A 291 -14.36 19.10 43.24
N THR A 292 -13.04 19.19 43.41
CA THR A 292 -12.11 19.92 42.55
C THR A 292 -11.05 18.95 42.03
N ASP A 293 -10.76 18.97 40.72
CA ASP A 293 -9.67 18.19 40.14
C ASP A 293 -8.31 18.91 40.24
N SER A 294 -7.22 18.23 39.90
CA SER A 294 -5.86 18.78 39.98
C SER A 294 -5.61 19.96 39.02
N SER A 295 -6.51 20.23 38.08
CA SER A 295 -6.46 21.38 37.17
C SER A 295 -7.34 22.55 37.65
N GLY A 296 -7.98 22.42 38.82
CA GLY A 296 -8.80 23.47 39.43
C GLY A 296 -10.26 23.49 38.96
N ASN A 297 -10.68 22.54 38.12
CA ASN A 297 -12.10 22.44 37.73
C ASN A 297 -12.92 21.95 38.91
N SER A 298 -14.14 22.47 39.11
CA SER A 298 -14.97 22.10 40.25
C SER A 298 -16.40 21.69 39.86
N LYS A 299 -16.99 20.76 40.62
CA LYS A 299 -18.41 20.36 40.55
C LYS A 299 -19.00 20.18 41.94
N THR A 300 -20.27 20.53 42.08
CA THR A 300 -21.00 20.47 43.35
C THR A 300 -22.12 19.45 43.29
N ALA A 301 -22.33 18.73 44.39
CA ALA A 301 -23.49 17.88 44.62
C ALA A 301 -24.31 18.39 45.81
N SER A 302 -25.63 18.28 45.70
CA SER A 302 -26.58 18.76 46.73
C SER A 302 -27.01 17.64 47.67
N ILE A 303 -27.14 17.94 48.96
CA ILE A 303 -27.54 16.97 49.97
C ILE A 303 -28.78 17.50 50.70
N PHE A 304 -29.89 16.79 50.57
CA PHE A 304 -31.16 17.11 51.22
C PHE A 304 -31.25 16.40 52.58
N GLN A 305 -31.51 17.14 53.66
CA GLN A 305 -31.44 16.61 55.03
C GLN A 305 -32.71 16.97 55.81
N PRO A 306 -33.75 16.11 55.74
CA PRO A 306 -35.03 16.34 56.41
C PRO A 306 -34.92 16.30 57.94
#